data_AF-A0A8C6K1Z9-F1
#
_entry.id   AF-A0A8C6K1Z9-F1
#
_cell.length_a   1.000
_cell.length_b   1.000
_cell.length_c   1.000
_cell.angle_alpha   90.00
_cell.angle_beta   90.00
_cell.angle_gamma   90.00
#
_symmetry.space_group_name_H-M   'P 1'
#
loop_
_entity.id
_entity.type
_entity.pdbx_description
1 polymer ?
#
loop_
_entity_poly.entity_id
_entity_poly.type
_entity_poly.pdbx_seq_one_letter_code
_entity_poly.pdbx_strand_id
1 'polypeptide(L)' 'GRRETQAELGCGDWEDVKHTYQSLLKQLMYNSKDRINVLTILAEENMQFSKDIVSLIEAQIYKVFICP' A
#
# COMPACT_ATOMS: atom_id res chain seq x y z
N GLY A 1 -20.33 -34.38 -2.83
CA GLY A 1 -20.00 -34.22 -1.40
C GLY A 1 -18.87 -33.24 -1.27
N ARG A 2 -19.12 -32.13 -0.58
CA ARG A 2 -18.21 -31.11 -0.02
C ARG A 2 -16.73 -31.05 -0.48
N ARG A 3 -16.39 -29.81 -0.88
CA ARG A 3 -15.18 -29.03 -0.55
C ARG A 3 -13.93 -29.34 -1.39
N GLU A 4 -13.96 -28.88 -2.63
CA GLU A 4 -12.77 -28.32 -3.23
C GLU A 4 -12.60 -26.91 -2.64
N THR A 5 -11.63 -26.82 -1.75
CA THR A 5 -11.26 -25.61 -1.03
C THR A 5 -10.77 -24.57 -2.02
N GLN A 6 -11.55 -23.51 -2.13
CA GLN A 6 -11.20 -22.16 -2.54
C GLN A 6 -9.70 -21.86 -2.37
N ALA A 7 -8.93 -22.08 -3.44
CA ALA A 7 -7.54 -21.67 -3.61
C ALA A 7 -7.37 -20.78 -4.86
N GLU A 8 -8.47 -20.18 -5.34
CA GLU A 8 -8.53 -19.32 -6.54
C GLU A 8 -9.06 -17.92 -6.22
N LEU A 9 -8.67 -17.37 -5.08
CA LEU A 9 -8.72 -15.93 -4.85
C LEU A 9 -7.43 -15.59 -4.14
N GLY A 10 -6.50 -14.96 -4.85
CA GLY A 10 -5.30 -14.42 -4.26
C GLY A 10 -5.73 -13.55 -3.08
N CYS A 11 -5.54 -14.07 -1.88
CA CYS A 11 -5.40 -13.22 -0.72
C CYS A 11 -4.15 -12.43 -1.06
N GLY A 12 -4.31 -11.20 -1.54
CA GLY A 12 -3.17 -10.31 -1.75
C GLY A 12 -2.51 -10.24 -0.38
N ASP A 13 -1.36 -10.91 -0.24
CA ASP A 13 -0.67 -10.92 1.01
C ASP A 13 -0.34 -9.45 1.31
N TRP A 14 -0.41 -9.06 2.58
CA TRP A 14 -0.09 -7.70 2.96
C TRP A 14 1.28 -7.27 2.40
N GLU A 15 2.19 -8.22 2.20
CA GLU A 15 3.47 -8.01 1.52
C GLU A 15 3.30 -7.49 0.07
N ASP A 16 2.41 -8.04 -0.74
CA ASP A 16 2.14 -7.58 -2.12
C ASP A 16 1.51 -6.18 -2.13
N VAL A 17 0.56 -5.94 -1.22
CA VAL A 17 -0.07 -4.63 -1.03
C VAL A 17 0.98 -3.60 -0.61
N LYS A 18 1.83 -3.94 0.36
CA LYS A 18 2.92 -3.10 0.86
C LYS A 18 3.91 -2.76 -0.24
N HIS A 19 4.30 -3.73 -1.08
CA HIS A 19 5.18 -3.48 -2.23
C HIS A 19 4.55 -2.50 -3.23
N THR A 20 3.27 -2.67 -3.52
CA THR A 20 2.51 -1.76 -4.39
C THR A 20 2.46 -0.36 -3.79
N TYR A 21 2.13 -0.26 -2.50
CA TYR A 21 2.06 0.99 -1.74
C TYR A 21 3.39 1.76 -1.77
N GLN A 22 4.50 1.07 -1.50
CA GLN A 22 5.85 1.65 -1.56
C GLN A 22 6.23 2.12 -2.96
N SER A 23 5.87 1.36 -4.01
CA SER A 23 6.15 1.73 -5.39
C SER A 23 5.41 3.00 -5.79
N LEU A 24 4.14 3.11 -5.40
CA LEU A 24 3.31 4.30 -5.64
C LEU A 24 3.84 5.52 -4.88
N LEU A 25 4.23 5.35 -3.62
CA LEU A 25 4.84 6.41 -2.80
C LEU A 25 6.15 6.94 -3.38
N LYS A 26 7.04 6.05 -3.84
CA LYS A 26 8.31 6.45 -4.48
C LYS A 26 8.09 7.26 -5.75
N GLN A 27 7.03 6.94 -6.49
CA GLN A 27 6.68 7.62 -7.73
C GLN A 27 5.81 8.88 -7.49
N LEU A 28 5.41 9.16 -6.24
CA LEU A 28 4.70 10.36 -5.82
C LEU A 28 5.65 11.57 -5.68
N MET A 29 6.66 11.70 -6.55
CA MET A 29 7.57 12.85 -6.56
C MET A 29 6.90 14.14 -7.06
N TYR A 30 5.77 13.99 -7.76
CA TYR A 30 4.90 15.09 -8.18
C TYR A 30 3.48 14.78 -7.71
N ASN A 31 2.71 15.82 -7.40
CA ASN A 31 1.32 15.68 -7.02
C ASN A 31 0.55 14.94 -8.13
N SER A 32 0.15 13.71 -7.85
CA SER A 32 -0.59 12.86 -8.78
C SER A 32 -1.88 12.42 -8.11
N LYS A 33 -3.00 13.04 -8.52
CA LYS A 33 -4.34 12.72 -8.03
C LYS A 33 -4.67 11.23 -8.14
N ASP A 34 -4.30 10.62 -9.27
CA ASP A 34 -4.52 9.20 -9.52
C ASP A 34 -3.82 8.32 -8.48
N ARG A 35 -2.53 8.58 -8.24
CA ARG A 35 -1.74 7.82 -7.25
C ARG A 35 -2.22 8.06 -5.83
N ILE A 36 -2.59 9.28 -5.47
CA ILE A 36 -3.17 9.60 -4.15
C ILE A 36 -4.46 8.80 -3.96
N ASN A 37 -5.33 8.78 -4.96
CA ASN A 37 -6.58 8.02 -4.88
C ASN A 37 -6.33 6.52 -4.69
N VAL A 38 -5.39 5.94 -5.45
CA VAL A 38 -5.04 4.51 -5.30
C VAL A 38 -4.44 4.23 -3.92
N LEU A 39 -3.56 5.11 -3.41
CA LEU A 39 -3.00 4.98 -2.05
C LEU A 39 -4.09 5.07 -0.98
N THR A 40 -5.10 5.92 -1.17
CA THR A 40 -6.25 6.03 -0.25
C THR A 40 -7.09 4.76 -0.27
N ILE A 41 -7.46 4.24 -1.44
CA ILE A 41 -8.24 3.01 -1.57
C ILE A 41 -7.50 1.83 -0.93
N LEU A 42 -6.21 1.66 -1.22
CA LEU A 42 -5.41 0.59 -0.61
C LEU A 42 -5.33 0.71 0.91
N ALA A 43 -5.28 1.92 1.45
CA ALA A 43 -5.28 2.14 2.90
C ALA A 43 -6.65 1.83 3.53
N GLU A 44 -7.74 2.17 2.85
CA GLU A 44 -9.10 1.84 3.28
C GLU A 44 -9.37 0.33 3.25
N GLU A 45 -8.88 -0.39 2.25
CA GLU A 45 -9.03 -1.85 2.16
C GLU A 45 -8.15 -2.61 3.17
N ASN A 46 -7.07 -1.98 3.64
CA ASN A 46 -6.06 -2.61 4.51
C ASN A 46 -5.96 -1.92 5.89
N MET A 47 -7.08 -1.41 6.43
CA MET A 47 -7.12 -0.69 7.71
C MET A 47 -6.48 -1.45 8.90
N GLN A 48 -6.51 -2.78 8.86
CA GLN A 48 -5.85 -3.65 9.86
C GLN A 48 -4.33 -3.43 9.93
N PHE A 49 -3.71 -2.90 8.88
CA PHE A 49 -2.29 -2.54 8.78
C PHE A 49 -2.06 -1.02 8.84
N SER A 50 -3.02 -0.25 9.35
CA SER A 50 -2.96 1.22 9.43
C SER A 50 -1.64 1.76 10.02
N LYS A 51 -1.10 1.10 11.05
CA LYS A 51 0.20 1.48 11.65
C LYS A 51 1.36 1.33 10.67
N ASP A 52 1.41 0.23 9.94
CA ASP A 52 2.44 0.00 8.92
C ASP A 52 2.29 0.98 7.76
N ILE A 53 1.05 1.24 7.30
CA ILE A 53 0.76 2.20 6.23
C ILE A 53 1.26 3.61 6.62
N VAL A 54 0.94 4.08 7.82
CA VAL A 54 1.42 5.37 8.34
C VAL A 54 2.95 5.41 8.35
N SER A 55 3.58 4.34 8.85
CA SER A 55 5.05 4.24 8.90
C SER A 55 5.70 4.33 7.51
N LEU A 56 5.06 3.78 6.46
CA LEU A 56 5.54 3.88 5.08
C LEU A 56 5.48 5.31 4.54
N ILE A 57 4.38 6.02 4.82
CA ILE A 57 4.20 7.42 4.41
C ILE A 57 5.24 8.31 5.12
N GLU A 58 5.37 8.16 6.44
CA GLU A 58 6.32 8.92 7.25
C GLU A 58 7.77 8.68 6.78
N ALA A 59 8.15 7.43 6.53
CA ALA A 59 9.47 7.09 6.02
C ALA A 59 9.74 7.72 4.64
N GLN A 60 8.75 7.75 3.75
CA GLN A 60 8.89 8.40 2.45
C GLN A 60 9.01 9.93 2.58
N ILE A 61 8.24 10.57 3.45
CA ILE A 61 8.35 12.00 3.74
C ILE A 61 9.74 12.31 4.30
N TYR A 62 10.22 11.53 5.28
CA TYR A 62 11.56 11.69 5.85
C TYR A 62 12.64 11.60 4.76
N LYS A 63 12.54 10.60 3.87
CA LYS A 63 13.49 10.41 2.78
C LYS A 63 13.48 11.58 1.78
N VAL A 64 12.31 12.10 1.42
CA VAL A 64 12.19 13.16 0.39
C VAL A 64 12.58 14.53 0.95
N PHE A 65 12.21 14.83 2.20
CA PHE A 65 12.30 16.19 2.74
C PHE A 65 13.42 16.40 3.76
N ILE A 66 13.86 15.37 4.49
CA ILE A 66 14.78 15.52 5.62
C ILE A 66 16.22 15.11 5.27
N CYS A 67 16.41 14.13 4.39
CA CYS A 67 17.75 13.65 4.01
C CYS A 67 17.86 13.46 2.47
N PRO A 68 17.99 14.56 1.70
CA PRO A 68 18.06 14.53 0.24
C PRO A 68 19.38 13.98 -0.31
#